data_AF-A0A829SAE4-F1
#
_entry.id   AF-A0A829SAE4-F1
#
_cell.length_a   1.000
_cell.length_b   1.000
_cell.length_c   1.000
_cell.angle_alpha   90.00
_cell.angle_beta   90.00
_cell.angle_gamma   90.00
#
_symmetry.space_group_name_H-M   'P 1'
#
loop_
_entity.id
_entity.type
_entity.pdbx_description
1 polymer ?
#
loop_
_entity_poly.entity_id
_entity_poly.type
_entity_poly.pdbx_seq_one_letter_code
_entity_poly.pdbx_strand_id
1 'polypeptide(L)' 'MIGQILIALIAILHVYILVLEMFLWDKPYGMKAFGNNAEKAKLTKVMAQNQGLYNGFLAAGFILVLIS' A
#
# COMPACT_ATOMS: atom_id res chain seq x y z
N MET A 1 -7.57 23.57 -4.98
CA MET A 1 -6.98 23.50 -3.62
C MET A 1 -7.41 22.27 -2.84
N ILE A 2 -8.66 22.16 -2.34
CA ILE A 2 -9.04 21.00 -1.48
C ILE A 2 -8.83 19.65 -2.19
N GLY A 3 -9.21 19.55 -3.47
CA GLY A 3 -9.00 18.34 -4.26
C GLY A 3 -7.53 17.90 -4.34
N GLN A 4 -6.60 18.83 -4.52
CA GLN A 4 -5.16 18.51 -4.56
C GLN A 4 -4.65 18.00 -3.20
N ILE A 5 -5.13 18.57 -2.10
CA ILE A 5 -4.80 18.08 -0.75
C ILE A 5 -5.30 16.65 -0.57
N LEU A 6 -6.54 16.36 -0.98
CA LEU A 6 -7.09 15.00 -0.89
C LEU A 6 -6.32 14.00 -1.76
N ILE A 7 -5.98 14.38 -2.99
CA ILE A 7 -5.18 13.54 -3.88
C ILE A 7 -3.80 13.24 -3.26
N ALA A 8 -3.14 14.25 -2.66
CA ALA A 8 -1.86 14.07 -1.99
C ALA A 8 -1.97 13.11 -0.79
N LEU A 9 -3.01 13.26 0.04
CA LEU A 9 -3.26 12.36 1.16
C LEU A 9 -3.51 10.92 0.70
N ILE A 10 -4.27 10.73 -0.38
CA ILE A 10 -4.54 9.41 -0.96
C ILE A 10 -3.27 8.81 -1.55
N ALA A 11 -2.44 9.58 -2.24
CA ALA A 11 -1.15 9.12 -2.75
C ALA A 11 -0.25 8.61 -1.61
N ILE A 12 -0.16 9.36 -0.51
CA ILE A 12 0.59 8.96 0.69
C ILE A 12 0.01 7.67 1.29
N LEU A 13 -1.31 7.55 1.37
CA LEU A 13 -1.98 6.34 1.86
C LEU A 13 -1.60 5.11 1.02
N HIS A 14 -1.61 5.22 -0.31
CA HIS A 14 -1.22 4.10 -1.19
C HIS A 14 0.26 3.73 -1.05
N VAL A 15 1.16 4.71 -0.87
CA VAL A 15 2.58 4.41 -0.58
C VAL A 15 2.72 3.66 0.75
N TYR A 16 2.00 4.09 1.78
CA TYR A 16 1.99 3.42 3.07
C TYR A 16 1.50 1.98 2.95
N ILE A 17 0.38 1.74 2.25
CA ILE A 17 -0.16 0.39 2.03
C ILE A 17 0.80 -0.46 1.19
N LEU A 18 1.40 0.09 0.13
CA LEU A 18 2.43 -0.59 -0.65
C LEU A 18 3.55 -1.11 0.24
N VAL A 19 4.05 -0.28 1.16
CA VAL A 19 5.15 -0.70 2.06
C VAL A 19 4.72 -1.85 2.95
N LEU A 20 3.48 -1.79 3.47
CA LEU A 20 2.96 -2.88 4.28
C LEU A 20 2.82 -4.18 3.49
N GLU A 21 2.29 -4.12 2.28
CA GLU A 21 2.00 -5.30 1.46
C GLU A 21 3.25 -5.91 0.82
N MET A 22 4.21 -5.08 0.38
CA MET A 22 5.41 -5.57 -0.29
C MET A 22 6.48 -6.09 0.68
N PHE A 23 6.68 -5.37 1.79
CA PHE A 23 7.84 -5.58 2.66
C PHE A 23 7.48 -6.09 4.06
N LEU A 24 6.33 -5.68 4.59
CA LEU A 24 5.97 -5.95 5.99
C LEU A 24 4.84 -6.99 6.16
N TRP A 25 4.31 -7.56 5.07
CA TRP A 25 3.10 -8.38 5.09
C TRP A 25 3.15 -9.55 6.07
N ASP A 26 4.27 -10.27 6.09
CA ASP A 26 4.54 -11.41 6.97
C ASP A 26 5.32 -11.02 8.25
N LYS A 27 5.42 -9.72 8.55
CA LYS A 27 6.05 -9.19 9.76
C LYS A 27 4.99 -8.84 10.80
N PRO A 28 5.36 -8.76 12.10
CA PRO A 28 4.39 -8.45 13.16
C PRO A 28 3.56 -7.19 12.89
N TYR A 29 4.16 -6.16 12.30
CA TYR A 29 3.48 -4.91 11.97
C TYR A 29 2.42 -5.10 10.85
N GLY A 30 2.77 -5.73 9.72
CA GLY A 30 1.81 -5.98 8.65
C GLY A 30 0.72 -6.97 9.07
N MET A 31 1.09 -8.03 9.80
CA MET A 31 0.10 -8.96 10.35
C MET A 31 -0.90 -8.26 11.29
N LYS A 32 -0.42 -7.34 12.14
CA LYS A 32 -1.29 -6.52 13.00
C LYS A 32 -2.17 -5.56 12.19
N ALA A 33 -1.62 -4.91 11.17
CA ALA A 33 -2.35 -3.97 10.33
C ALA A 33 -3.50 -4.62 9.55
N PHE A 34 -3.31 -5.87 9.09
CA PHE A 34 -4.27 -6.60 8.27
C PHE A 34 -5.02 -7.73 8.99
N GLY A 35 -4.81 -7.89 10.31
CA GLY A 35 -5.46 -8.95 11.09
C GLY A 35 -5.11 -10.37 10.62
N ASN A 36 -3.89 -10.57 10.13
CA ASN A 36 -3.41 -11.88 9.69
C ASN A 36 -2.72 -12.64 10.83
N ASN A 37 -2.72 -13.97 10.73
CA ASN A 37 -1.81 -14.83 11.48
C ASN A 37 -0.61 -15.23 10.60
N ALA A 38 0.43 -15.81 11.21
CA ALA A 38 1.67 -16.13 10.51
C ALA A 38 1.49 -17.11 9.35
N GLU A 39 0.62 -18.11 9.50
CA GLU A 39 0.35 -19.11 8.46
C GLU A 39 -0.31 -18.48 7.24
N LYS A 40 -1.40 -17.74 7.45
CA LYS A 40 -2.13 -17.03 6.39
C LYS A 40 -1.25 -15.98 5.72
N ALA A 41 -0.49 -15.20 6.49
CA ALA A 41 0.41 -14.18 5.93
C ALA A 41 1.48 -14.79 5.03
N LYS A 42 2.06 -15.94 5.43
CA LYS A 42 3.04 -16.66 4.61
C LYS A 42 2.42 -17.20 3.32
N LEU A 43 1.23 -17.81 3.39
CA LEU A 43 0.54 -18.36 2.22
C LEU A 43 0.10 -17.29 1.22
N THR A 44 -0.27 -16.10 1.71
CA THR A 44 -0.80 -15.01 0.89
C THR A 44 0.24 -13.95 0.52
N LYS A 45 1.52 -14.15 0.86
CA LYS A 45 2.57 -13.14 0.68
C LYS A 45 2.72 -12.66 -0.76
N VAL A 46 2.71 -13.58 -1.73
CA VAL A 46 2.85 -13.23 -3.16
C VAL A 46 1.63 -12.45 -3.65
N MET A 47 0.44 -12.84 -3.24
CA MET A 47 -0.80 -12.10 -3.53
C MET A 47 -0.71 -10.67 -2.98
N ALA A 48 -0.27 -10.51 -1.72
CA ALA A 48 -0.08 -9.21 -1.12
C ALA A 48 0.97 -8.38 -1.85
N GLN A 49 2.10 -8.95 -2.25
CA GLN A 49 3.10 -8.23 -3.06
C GLN A 49 2.53 -7.72 -4.39
N ASN A 50 1.65 -8.49 -5.02
CA ASN A 50 0.93 -8.05 -6.22
C ASN A 50 -0.07 -6.90 -5.91
N GLN A 51 -0.76 -6.95 -4.78
CA GLN A 51 -1.59 -5.82 -4.31
C GLN A 51 -0.73 -4.58 -4.03
N GLY A 52 0.44 -4.76 -3.42
CA GLY A 52 1.39 -3.69 -3.16
C GLY A 52 1.86 -3.02 -4.45
N LEU A 53 2.08 -3.80 -5.52
CA LEU A 53 2.45 -3.27 -6.83
C LEU A 53 1.33 -2.44 -7.44
N TYR A 54 0.09 -2.91 -7.33
CA TYR A 54 -1.09 -2.15 -7.75
C TYR A 54 -1.21 -0.81 -6.99
N ASN A 55 -1.02 -0.83 -5.67
CA ASN A 55 -0.96 0.39 -4.86
C ASN A 55 0.17 1.34 -5.31
N GLY A 56 1.30 0.80 -5.75
CA GLY A 56 2.41 1.57 -6.31
C GLY A 56 2.05 2.30 -7.59
N PHE A 57 1.36 1.64 -8.52
CA PHE A 57 0.88 2.29 -9.74
C PHE A 57 -0.14 3.38 -9.46
N LEU A 58 -1.07 3.14 -8.52
CA LEU A 58 -2.03 4.18 -8.10
C LEU A 58 -1.32 5.41 -7.51
N ALA A 59 -0.39 5.19 -6.58
CA ALA A 59 0.40 6.27 -5.98
C ALA A 59 1.17 7.06 -7.05
N ALA A 60 1.83 6.38 -7.99
CA ALA A 60 2.54 7.02 -9.08
C ALA A 60 1.61 7.85 -9.97
N GLY A 61 0.42 7.33 -10.31
CA GLY A 61 -0.59 8.05 -11.07
C GLY A 61 -1.08 9.31 -10.36
N PHE A 62 -1.35 9.24 -9.05
CA PHE A 62 -1.75 10.42 -8.27
C PHE A 62 -0.65 11.46 -8.16
N ILE A 63 0.59 11.04 -7.95
CA ILE A 63 1.74 11.95 -7.90
C ILE A 63 1.92 12.65 -9.24
N LEU A 64 1.83 11.92 -10.36
CA LEU A 64 1.91 12.49 -11.70
C LEU A 64 0.85 13.57 -11.91
N VAL A 65 -0.40 13.31 -11.52
CA VAL A 65 -1.50 14.28 -11.58
C VAL A 65 -1.25 15.52 -10.74
N LEU A 66 -0.58 15.40 -9.58
CA LEU A 66 -0.31 16.54 -8.70
C LEU A 66 0.79 17.49 -9.22
N ILE A 67 1.73 16.98 -9.99
CA ILE A 67 2.88 17.73 -10.50
C ILE A 67 2.70 18.20 -11.95
N SER A 68 1.61 17.78 -12.60
CA SER A 68 1.21 18.21 -13.94
C SER A 68 0.25 19.40 -13.85
#